data_AF-A0A925Y489-F1
#
_entry.id   AF-A0A925Y489-F1
#
_cell.length_a   1.000
_cell.length_b   1.000
_cell.length_c   1.000
_cell.angle_alpha   90.00
_cell.angle_beta   90.00
_cell.angle_gamma   90.00
#
_symmetry.space_group_name_H-M   'P 1'
#
loop_
_entity.id
_entity.type
_entity.pdbx_description
1 polymer ?
#
loop_
_entity_poly.entity_id
_entity_poly.type
_entity_poly.pdbx_seq_one_letter_code
_entity_poly.pdbx_strand_id
1 'polypeptide(L)'
;MNNISDLVRKCFAAYQSKDRGAIEALLSDDFTFSSPLDDNISRERYFERCWPNSERLRSFHIEKLFAEGNQAFVTYEAVQNDGAKFRNTEFFTSDGEKLKHVDVYFGTETANAAKDIQPKDPAMSAIPRADHLAARLPTLPIYGLSDGQNIVALAKKVAAHVTALPTTPGTLTNRFLHELRNP
;
A
#
# COMPACT_ATOMS: atom_id res chain seq x y z
N MET A 1 -24.40 -8.37 7.59
CA MET A 1 -23.73 -8.15 6.31
C MET A 1 -22.72 -7.04 6.48
N ASN A 2 -21.46 -7.41 6.76
CA ASN A 2 -20.34 -6.47 6.65
C ASN A 2 -20.12 -6.16 5.17
N ASN A 3 -19.98 -4.89 4.81
CA ASN A 3 -19.49 -4.55 3.49
C ASN A 3 -17.97 -4.79 3.41
N ILE A 4 -17.40 -4.86 2.20
CA ILE A 4 -15.96 -5.11 2.03
C ILE A 4 -15.08 -4.09 2.76
N SER A 5 -15.50 -2.82 2.86
CA SER A 5 -14.78 -1.79 3.60
C SER A 5 -14.63 -2.13 5.09
N ASP A 6 -15.67 -2.70 5.70
CA ASP A 6 -15.64 -3.14 7.10
C ASP A 6 -14.71 -4.34 7.27
N LEU A 7 -14.72 -5.29 6.34
CA LEU A 7 -13.80 -6.44 6.36
C LEU A 7 -12.34 -5.99 6.25
N VAL A 8 -12.05 -5.06 5.33
CA VAL A 8 -10.72 -4.45 5.20
C VAL A 8 -10.29 -3.81 6.52
N ARG A 9 -11.13 -2.94 7.11
CA ARG A 9 -10.81 -2.28 8.39
C ARG A 9 -10.57 -3.29 9.53
N LYS A 10 -11.36 -4.36 9.59
CA LYS A 10 -11.17 -5.45 10.57
C LYS A 10 -9.85 -6.21 10.34
N CYS A 11 -9.46 -6.43 9.08
CA CYS A 11 -8.15 -7.03 8.75
C CYS A 11 -6.99 -6.19 9.30
N PHE A 12 -6.98 -4.88 9.02
CA PHE A 12 -5.97 -3.96 9.56
C PHE A 12 -5.98 -3.92 11.11
N ALA A 13 -7.17 -3.92 11.72
CA ALA A 13 -7.30 -3.96 13.17
C ALA A 13 -6.75 -5.25 13.78
N ALA A 14 -6.98 -6.41 13.15
CA ALA A 14 -6.43 -7.69 13.58
C ALA A 14 -4.90 -7.70 13.52
N TYR A 15 -4.30 -7.18 12.44
CA TYR A 15 -2.85 -7.00 12.35
C TYR A 15 -2.29 -6.07 13.43
N GLN A 16 -2.94 -4.92 13.65
CA GLN A 16 -2.50 -3.95 14.65
C GLN A 16 -2.58 -4.51 16.09
N SER A 17 -3.64 -5.26 16.39
CA SER A 17 -3.87 -5.90 17.70
C SER A 17 -3.17 -7.26 17.87
N LYS A 18 -2.54 -7.78 16.81
CA LYS A 18 -1.91 -9.11 16.77
C LYS A 18 -2.90 -10.23 17.09
N ASP A 19 -4.18 -10.03 16.76
CA ASP A 19 -5.24 -10.98 17.03
C ASP A 19 -5.32 -12.03 15.92
N ARG A 20 -4.66 -13.17 16.18
CA ARG A 20 -4.63 -14.35 15.31
C ARG A 20 -6.04 -14.88 15.03
N GLY A 21 -6.91 -14.95 16.04
CA GLY A 21 -8.25 -15.51 15.90
C GLY A 21 -9.14 -14.61 15.05
N ALA A 22 -9.02 -13.28 15.22
CA ALA A 22 -9.76 -12.31 14.42
C ALA A 22 -9.38 -12.40 12.94
N ILE A 23 -8.09 -12.44 12.59
CA ILE A 23 -7.70 -12.57 11.18
C ILE A 23 -8.13 -13.92 10.60
N GLU A 24 -8.00 -15.03 11.35
CA GLU A 24 -8.44 -16.35 10.89
C GLU A 24 -9.93 -16.41 10.56
N ALA A 25 -10.76 -15.78 11.38
CA ALA A 25 -12.20 -15.72 11.20
C ALA A 25 -12.63 -14.87 9.99
N LEU A 26 -11.81 -13.88 9.61
CA LEU A 26 -12.08 -13.00 8.46
C LEU A 26 -11.76 -13.64 7.11
N LEU A 27 -10.84 -14.60 7.04
CA LEU A 27 -10.45 -15.23 5.78
C LEU A 27 -11.35 -16.42 5.43
N SER A 28 -11.70 -16.55 4.16
CA SER A 28 -12.35 -17.75 3.61
C SER A 28 -11.41 -18.95 3.68
N ASP A 29 -11.97 -20.15 3.62
CA ASP A 29 -11.17 -21.38 3.71
C ASP A 29 -10.33 -21.58 2.43
N ASP A 30 -10.80 -21.04 1.30
CA ASP A 30 -10.12 -21.00 0.00
C ASP A 30 -9.33 -19.71 -0.25
N PHE A 31 -8.99 -18.96 0.81
CA PHE A 31 -8.30 -17.68 0.69
C PHE A 31 -6.94 -17.80 -0.02
N THR A 32 -6.64 -16.84 -0.88
CA THR A 32 -5.32 -16.70 -1.50
C THR A 32 -4.74 -15.29 -1.39
N PHE A 33 -3.42 -15.18 -1.51
CA PHE A 33 -2.69 -13.92 -1.34
C PHE A 33 -1.59 -13.76 -2.40
N SER A 34 -1.40 -12.54 -2.89
CA SER A 34 -0.33 -12.18 -3.81
C SER A 34 0.39 -10.90 -3.36
N SER A 35 1.70 -10.83 -3.61
CA SER A 35 2.55 -9.66 -3.41
C SER A 35 3.69 -9.68 -4.43
N PRO A 36 4.57 -8.66 -4.51
CA PRO A 36 5.75 -8.73 -5.36
C PRO A 36 6.71 -9.88 -5.02
N LEU A 37 6.58 -10.49 -3.83
CA LEU A 37 7.42 -11.60 -3.35
C LEU A 37 6.69 -12.95 -3.30
N ASP A 38 5.37 -12.96 -3.48
CA ASP A 38 4.52 -14.14 -3.30
C ASP A 38 3.46 -14.18 -4.41
N ASP A 39 3.33 -15.30 -5.11
CA ASP A 39 2.35 -15.46 -6.19
C ASP A 39 1.25 -16.43 -5.77
N ASN A 40 0.03 -15.91 -5.55
CA ASN A 40 -1.20 -16.64 -5.26
C ASN A 40 -1.03 -17.77 -4.22
N ILE A 41 -0.37 -17.46 -3.10
CA ILE A 41 -0.11 -18.44 -2.02
C ILE A 41 -1.40 -18.76 -1.26
N SER A 42 -1.48 -19.99 -0.73
CA SER A 42 -2.64 -20.44 0.05
C SER A 42 -2.76 -19.74 1.41
N ARG A 43 -3.92 -19.86 2.04
CA ARG A 43 -4.20 -19.41 3.42
C ARG A 43 -3.17 -19.91 4.43
N GLU A 44 -2.77 -21.18 4.36
CA GLU A 44 -1.77 -21.76 5.25
C GLU A 44 -0.41 -21.06 5.05
N ARG A 45 0.02 -20.93 3.79
CA ARG A 45 1.28 -20.26 3.43
C ARG A 45 1.27 -18.78 3.80
N TYR A 46 0.14 -18.12 3.66
CA TYR A 46 -0.05 -16.73 4.10
C TYR A 46 0.18 -16.59 5.61
N PHE A 47 -0.32 -17.51 6.43
CA PHE A 47 -0.07 -17.47 7.86
C PHE A 47 1.35 -17.88 8.26
N GLU A 48 2.02 -18.72 7.49
CA GLU A 48 3.44 -19.01 7.70
C GLU A 48 4.35 -17.83 7.34
N ARG A 49 4.07 -17.12 6.24
CA ARG A 49 4.98 -16.11 5.66
C ARG A 49 4.61 -14.67 6.01
N CYS A 50 3.33 -14.33 5.94
CA CYS A 50 2.87 -12.95 6.02
C CYS A 50 2.42 -12.56 7.43
N TRP A 51 1.80 -13.47 8.20
CA TRP A 51 1.33 -13.17 9.55
C TRP A 51 2.45 -12.80 10.54
N PRO A 52 3.65 -13.41 10.53
CA PRO A 52 4.74 -13.01 11.43
C PRO A 52 5.13 -11.53 11.33
N ASN A 53 4.82 -10.86 10.21
CA ASN A 53 5.05 -9.42 10.06
C ASN A 53 4.21 -8.58 11.03
N SER A 54 3.06 -9.07 11.51
CA SER A 54 2.23 -8.39 12.52
C SER A 54 3.02 -8.04 13.80
N GLU A 55 4.00 -8.87 14.17
CA GLU A 55 4.86 -8.62 15.34
C GLU A 55 5.70 -7.36 15.18
N ARG A 56 6.09 -7.02 13.96
CA ARG A 56 6.89 -5.82 13.64
C ARG A 56 6.04 -4.57 13.47
N LEU A 57 4.74 -4.72 13.26
CA LEU A 57 3.81 -3.63 12.94
C LEU A 57 3.18 -3.09 14.24
N ARG A 58 3.21 -1.76 14.35
CA ARG A 58 2.69 -1.03 15.50
C ARG A 58 1.32 -0.42 15.22
N SER A 59 1.15 0.20 14.05
CA SER A 59 -0.10 0.87 13.70
C SER A 59 -0.25 1.04 12.20
N PHE A 60 -1.51 1.16 11.76
CA PHE A 60 -1.87 1.50 10.40
C PHE A 60 -2.69 2.79 10.36
N HIS A 61 -2.41 3.63 9.37
CA HIS A 61 -3.22 4.78 9.01
C HIS A 61 -3.77 4.60 7.60
N ILE A 62 -5.07 4.32 7.49
CA ILE A 62 -5.76 4.20 6.20
C ILE A 62 -5.91 5.61 5.61
N GLU A 63 -5.18 5.89 4.54
CA GLU A 63 -5.24 7.18 3.83
C GLU A 63 -6.46 7.23 2.91
N LYS A 64 -6.72 6.13 2.18
CA LYS A 64 -7.80 6.02 1.20
C LYS A 64 -8.36 4.61 1.21
N LEU A 65 -9.67 4.50 1.10
CA LEU A 65 -10.37 3.22 0.93
C LEU A 65 -11.52 3.45 -0.06
N PHE A 66 -11.46 2.75 -1.19
CA PHE A 66 -12.50 2.76 -2.22
C PHE A 66 -13.08 1.35 -2.33
N ALA A 67 -14.40 1.23 -2.29
CA ALA A 67 -15.09 -0.05 -2.38
C ALA A 67 -16.16 -0.03 -3.48
N GLU A 68 -16.29 -1.15 -4.17
CA GLU A 68 -17.32 -1.39 -5.17
C GLU A 68 -17.72 -2.87 -5.15
N GLY A 69 -18.99 -3.15 -4.89
CA GLY A 69 -19.46 -4.53 -4.73
C GLY A 69 -18.70 -5.28 -3.63
N ASN A 70 -18.06 -6.38 -4.02
CA ASN A 70 -17.26 -7.24 -3.14
C ASN A 70 -15.74 -6.94 -3.19
N GLN A 71 -15.33 -5.84 -3.84
CA GLN A 71 -13.94 -5.48 -4.06
C GLN A 71 -13.59 -4.14 -3.42
N ALA A 72 -12.35 -3.99 -2.96
CA ALA A 72 -11.87 -2.72 -2.40
C ALA A 72 -10.38 -2.47 -2.67
N PHE A 73 -10.03 -1.21 -2.94
CA PHE A 73 -8.66 -0.71 -2.90
C PHE A 73 -8.45 0.07 -1.61
N VAL A 74 -7.30 -0.13 -0.98
CA VAL A 74 -6.88 0.62 0.20
C VAL A 74 -5.43 1.07 0.04
N THR A 75 -5.15 2.32 0.40
CA THR A 75 -3.78 2.83 0.57
C THR A 75 -3.61 3.22 2.03
N TYR A 76 -2.50 2.82 2.63
CA TYR A 76 -2.20 3.07 4.04
C TYR A 76 -0.73 3.37 4.27
N GLU A 77 -0.45 4.16 5.31
CA GLU A 77 0.87 4.22 5.95
C GLU A 77 0.88 3.28 7.15
N ALA A 78 1.88 2.40 7.22
CA ALA A 78 2.13 1.56 8.38
C ALA A 78 3.36 2.06 9.13
N VAL A 79 3.32 1.91 10.45
CA VAL A 79 4.44 2.24 11.34
C VAL A 79 4.92 0.97 12.01
N GLN A 80 6.21 0.73 11.95
CA GLN A 80 6.90 -0.38 12.59
C GLN A 80 7.26 -0.04 14.05
N ASN A 81 7.59 -1.06 14.84
CA ASN A 81 7.92 -0.89 16.26
C ASN A 81 9.13 0.03 16.50
N ASP A 82 10.11 0.01 15.60
CA ASP A 82 11.29 0.89 15.62
C ASP A 82 11.00 2.33 15.15
N GLY A 83 9.76 2.62 14.75
CA GLY A 83 9.34 3.92 14.23
C GLY A 83 9.52 4.11 12.73
N ALA A 84 10.09 3.13 12.02
CA ALA A 84 10.14 3.14 10.57
C ALA A 84 8.73 3.11 9.98
N LYS A 85 8.58 3.73 8.82
CA LYS A 85 7.30 3.86 8.14
C LYS A 85 7.40 3.41 6.70
N PHE A 86 6.31 2.83 6.20
CA PHE A 86 6.19 2.48 4.79
C PHE A 86 4.75 2.67 4.36
N ARG A 87 4.55 2.85 3.05
CA ARG A 87 3.23 3.01 2.46
C ARG A 87 2.99 1.93 1.43
N ASN A 88 1.85 1.25 1.50
CA ASN A 88 1.43 0.25 0.52
C ASN A 88 0.02 0.55 0.00
N THR A 89 -0.31 -0.09 -1.12
CA THR A 89 -1.69 -0.20 -1.62
C THR A 89 -2.06 -1.67 -1.70
N GLU A 90 -3.28 -2.01 -1.32
CA GLU A 90 -3.79 -3.38 -1.36
C GLU A 90 -5.15 -3.43 -2.05
N PHE A 91 -5.39 -4.52 -2.77
CA PHE A 91 -6.67 -4.83 -3.39
C PHE A 91 -7.27 -6.07 -2.73
N PHE A 92 -8.48 -5.93 -2.21
CA PHE A 92 -9.20 -6.97 -1.50
C PHE A 92 -10.39 -7.43 -2.33
N THR A 93 -10.63 -8.74 -2.34
CA THR A 93 -11.88 -9.34 -2.82
C THR A 93 -12.51 -10.16 -1.70
N SER A 94 -13.83 -10.07 -1.56
CA SER A 94 -14.62 -10.83 -0.60
C SER A 94 -15.59 -11.80 -1.28
N ASP A 95 -15.99 -12.80 -0.51
CA ASP A 95 -17.09 -13.71 -0.81
C ASP A 95 -18.00 -13.75 0.42
N GLY A 96 -19.16 -13.07 0.31
CA GLY A 96 -20.04 -12.82 1.44
C GLY A 96 -19.37 -12.00 2.55
N GLU A 97 -19.24 -12.60 3.74
CA GLU A 97 -18.68 -11.93 4.93
C GLU A 97 -17.20 -12.26 5.18
N LYS A 98 -16.54 -12.90 4.22
CA LYS A 98 -15.13 -13.31 4.33
C LYS A 98 -14.27 -12.74 3.19
N LEU A 99 -13.02 -12.45 3.50
CA LEU A 99 -12.00 -12.11 2.51
C LEU A 99 -11.57 -13.36 1.77
N LYS A 100 -11.56 -13.29 0.44
CA LYS A 100 -11.21 -14.41 -0.45
C LYS A 100 -9.86 -14.22 -1.14
N HIS A 101 -9.50 -12.98 -1.45
CA HIS A 101 -8.22 -12.69 -2.08
C HIS A 101 -7.67 -11.33 -1.63
N VAL A 102 -6.35 -11.22 -1.54
CA VAL A 102 -5.64 -9.95 -1.37
C VAL A 102 -4.42 -9.89 -2.28
N ASP A 103 -4.34 -8.82 -3.08
CA ASP A 103 -3.11 -8.39 -3.74
C ASP A 103 -2.48 -7.23 -2.98
N VAL A 104 -1.18 -7.33 -2.69
CA VAL A 104 -0.40 -6.24 -2.11
C VAL A 104 0.51 -5.64 -3.16
N TYR A 105 0.51 -4.31 -3.24
CA TYR A 105 1.44 -3.53 -4.06
C TYR A 105 2.33 -2.72 -3.13
N PHE A 106 3.61 -3.10 -3.05
CA PHE A 106 4.58 -2.39 -2.23
C PHE A 106 4.80 -0.97 -2.74
N GLY A 107 4.65 0.00 -1.85
CA GLY A 107 5.06 1.36 -2.13
C GLY A 107 6.43 1.66 -1.53
N THR A 108 6.61 2.89 -1.08
CA THR A 108 7.90 3.39 -0.62
C THR A 108 8.00 3.35 0.90
N GLU A 109 9.21 3.11 1.41
CA GLU A 109 9.56 3.53 2.77
C GLU A 109 9.33 5.05 2.87
N THR A 110 8.57 5.47 3.88
CA THR A 110 8.34 6.90 4.16
C THR A 110 9.31 7.31 5.26
N ALA A 111 9.96 8.47 5.09
CA ALA A 111 11.09 8.86 5.91
C ALA A 111 10.79 8.73 7.42
N ASN A 112 11.75 8.21 8.17
CA ASN A 112 11.73 8.22 9.63
C ASN A 112 11.48 9.64 10.12
N ALA A 113 10.46 9.84 10.94
CA ALA A 113 10.35 11.03 11.77
C ALA A 113 11.43 10.93 12.88
N ALA A 114 12.69 11.09 12.48
CA ALA A 114 13.85 11.22 13.33
C ALA A 114 14.76 12.31 12.78
N LYS A 115 14.31 13.56 12.93
CA LYS A 115 15.21 14.69 13.14
C LYS A 115 14.81 15.38 14.43
N ASP A 116 15.07 14.68 15.54
CA ASP A 116 15.40 15.28 16.83
C ASP A 116 16.49 14.44 17.48
N ILE A 117 17.61 14.28 16.78
CA ILE A 117 18.89 14.10 17.46
C ILE A 117 19.35 15.51 17.80
N GLN A 118 19.14 15.93 19.04
CA GLN A 118 19.79 17.10 19.61
C GLN A 118 21.31 16.94 19.42
N PRO A 119 22.02 17.92 18.83
CA PRO A 119 23.47 17.86 18.74
C PRO A 119 24.08 17.83 20.14
N LYS A 120 24.87 16.80 20.45
CA LYS A 120 25.86 16.85 21.54
C LYS A 120 27.00 17.76 21.07
N ASP A 121 26.80 19.07 21.21
CA ASP A 121 27.81 20.13 21.49
C ASP A 121 27.37 21.48 20.88
N PRO A 122 27.35 22.60 21.65
CA PRO A 122 26.77 23.88 21.18
C PRO A 122 27.70 24.72 20.28
N ALA A 123 28.87 24.22 19.87
CA ALA A 123 29.94 25.06 19.33
C ALA A 123 30.25 24.76 17.86
N MET A 124 29.28 24.96 16.96
CA MET A 124 29.59 25.20 15.54
C MET A 124 28.43 25.88 14.78
N SER A 125 27.90 26.97 15.33
CA SER A 125 27.10 27.93 14.57
C SER A 125 28.03 28.97 13.92
N ALA A 126 28.57 28.69 12.72
CA ALA A 126 29.08 29.73 11.82
C ALA A 126 29.61 29.16 10.49
N ILE A 127 28.75 29.02 9.46
CA ILE A 127 29.15 29.10 8.04
C ILE A 127 27.98 29.75 7.26
N PRO A 128 28.22 30.77 6.41
CA PRO A 128 27.16 31.62 5.85
C PRO A 128 26.38 30.96 4.72
N ARG A 129 25.11 31.39 4.53
CA ARG A 129 24.28 31.04 3.37
C ARG A 129 24.94 31.55 2.10
N ALA A 130 25.17 30.64 1.16
CA ALA A 130 25.46 30.98 -0.24
C ALA A 130 24.32 30.45 -1.10
N ASP A 131 23.62 31.39 -1.70
CA ASP A 131 22.76 31.20 -2.87
C ASP A 131 23.54 30.52 -4.02
N HIS A 132 22.80 29.92 -4.94
CA HIS A 132 23.22 29.30 -6.22
C HIS A 132 23.48 27.77 -6.22
N LEU A 133 22.41 26.99 -6.38
CA LEU A 133 22.29 26.03 -7.49
C LEU A 133 20.82 25.67 -7.76
N ALA A 134 20.08 26.63 -8.31
CA ALA A 134 18.84 26.33 -9.03
C ALA A 134 19.21 25.71 -10.38
N ALA A 135 19.28 24.37 -10.44
CA ALA A 135 19.46 23.64 -11.69
C ALA A 135 18.42 22.50 -11.79
N ARG A 136 17.28 22.85 -12.39
CA ARG A 136 16.37 22.02 -13.21
C ARG A 136 16.26 20.53 -12.87
N LEU A 137 15.30 20.20 -12.00
CA LEU A 137 14.52 18.96 -12.14
C LEU A 137 13.19 19.33 -12.81
N PRO A 138 12.72 18.61 -13.83
CA PRO A 138 11.43 18.92 -14.45
C PRO A 138 10.32 18.68 -13.42
N THR A 139 9.60 19.76 -13.10
CA THR A 139 8.34 19.71 -12.36
C THR A 139 7.34 18.87 -13.16
N LEU A 140 7.01 17.68 -12.66
CA LEU A 140 5.85 16.93 -13.16
C LEU A 140 4.60 17.73 -12.78
N PRO A 141 3.74 18.12 -13.74
CA PRO A 141 2.51 18.82 -13.42
C PRO A 141 1.59 17.87 -12.67
N ILE A 142 1.31 18.19 -11.41
CA ILE A 142 0.24 17.59 -10.62
C ILE A 142 -1.07 18.17 -11.18
N TYR A 143 -1.64 17.52 -12.19
CA TYR A 143 -2.99 17.87 -12.63
C TYR A 143 -3.99 17.40 -11.56
N GLY A 144 -4.80 18.34 -11.10
CA GLY A 144 -5.88 18.12 -10.14
C GLY A 144 -6.89 17.12 -10.68
N LEU A 145 -7.18 16.09 -9.90
CA LEU A 145 -8.31 15.19 -10.09
C LEU A 145 -9.39 15.57 -9.08
N SER A 146 -10.13 16.63 -9.41
CA SER A 146 -11.44 16.89 -8.81
C SER A 146 -12.46 16.04 -9.56
N ASP A 147 -12.60 14.78 -9.14
CA ASP A 147 -13.88 14.02 -9.14
C ASP A 147 -13.60 12.54 -8.84
N GLY A 148 -14.21 12.03 -7.77
CA GLY A 148 -13.99 10.67 -7.24
C GLY A 148 -14.36 9.53 -8.19
N GLN A 149 -15.07 9.80 -9.28
CA GLN A 149 -15.40 8.82 -10.33
C GLN A 149 -14.18 8.41 -11.18
N ASN A 150 -13.17 9.27 -11.29
CA ASN A 150 -12.03 9.04 -12.19
C ASN A 150 -10.93 8.16 -11.55
N ILE A 151 -10.79 8.19 -10.22
CA ILE A 151 -9.82 7.33 -9.50
C ILE A 151 -10.26 5.86 -9.53
N VAL A 152 -11.56 5.59 -9.39
CA VAL A 152 -12.09 4.22 -9.50
C VAL A 152 -11.91 3.70 -10.92
N ALA A 153 -12.13 4.53 -11.94
CA ALA A 153 -11.85 4.16 -13.34
C ALA A 153 -10.35 3.90 -13.59
N LEU A 154 -9.45 4.68 -12.98
CA LEU A 154 -8.01 4.47 -13.06
C LEU A 154 -7.58 3.18 -12.34
N ALA A 155 -8.13 2.93 -11.15
CA ALA A 155 -7.89 1.69 -10.41
C ALA A 155 -8.40 0.46 -11.18
N LYS A 156 -9.57 0.57 -11.85
CA LYS A 156 -10.09 -0.45 -12.77
C LYS A 156 -9.17 -0.67 -13.97
N LYS A 157 -8.63 0.39 -14.56
CA LYS A 157 -7.66 0.29 -15.68
C LYS A 157 -6.35 -0.36 -15.24
N VAL A 158 -5.84 -0.03 -14.05
CA VAL A 158 -4.65 -0.67 -13.47
C VAL A 158 -4.92 -2.15 -13.21
N ALA A 159 -6.05 -2.49 -12.57
CA ALA A 159 -6.43 -3.88 -12.30
C ALA A 159 -6.56 -4.70 -13.59
N ALA A 160 -7.27 -4.19 -14.59
CA ALA A 160 -7.46 -4.86 -15.88
C ALA A 160 -6.14 -5.04 -16.66
N HIS A 161 -5.18 -4.13 -16.49
CA HIS A 161 -3.87 -4.26 -17.13
C HIS A 161 -2.99 -5.30 -16.43
N VAL A 162 -3.08 -5.40 -15.10
CA VAL A 162 -2.36 -6.41 -14.30
C VAL A 162 -2.86 -7.82 -14.63
N THR A 163 -4.16 -8.03 -14.88
CA THR A 163 -4.70 -9.34 -15.28
C THR A 163 -4.31 -9.75 -16.71
N ALA A 164 -3.83 -8.83 -17.54
CA ALA A 164 -3.53 -9.05 -18.96
C ALA A 164 -2.03 -9.18 -19.28
N LEU A 165 -1.14 -9.09 -18.28
CA LEU A 165 0.29 -9.22 -18.52
C LEU A 165 0.68 -10.70 -18.74
N PRO A 166 1.39 -11.04 -19.83
CA PRO A 166 2.02 -12.35 -19.95
C PRO A 166 3.09 -12.51 -18.86
N THR A 167 3.21 -13.73 -18.32
CA THR A 167 4.01 -14.14 -17.14
C THR A 167 5.54 -14.04 -17.33
N THR A 168 6.03 -13.20 -18.22
CA THR A 168 7.47 -13.08 -18.51
C THR A 168 8.03 -11.77 -17.94
N PRO A 169 9.05 -11.81 -17.07
CA PRO A 169 9.65 -10.59 -16.52
C PRO A 169 10.42 -9.83 -17.60
N GLY A 170 10.12 -8.53 -17.80
CA GLY A 170 11.06 -7.64 -18.46
C GLY A 170 10.55 -6.66 -19.51
N THR A 171 9.25 -6.39 -19.66
CA THR A 171 8.83 -5.29 -20.55
C THR A 171 7.56 -4.60 -20.08
N LEU A 172 7.69 -3.70 -19.09
CA LEU A 172 6.72 -2.62 -18.94
C LEU A 172 7.01 -1.59 -20.04
N THR A 173 6.36 -1.76 -21.19
CA THR A 173 6.56 -0.91 -22.36
C THR A 173 6.04 0.50 -22.08
N ASN A 174 6.86 1.52 -22.34
CA ASN A 174 6.61 2.97 -22.23
C ASN A 174 5.25 3.49 -22.81
N ARG A 175 4.50 2.65 -23.51
CA ARG A 175 3.21 2.96 -24.14
C ARG A 175 2.10 3.20 -23.13
N PHE A 176 2.04 2.44 -22.02
CA PHE A 176 1.00 2.61 -21.00
C PHE A 176 1.15 3.92 -20.23
N LEU A 177 2.39 4.33 -19.92
CA LEU A 177 2.68 5.63 -19.31
C LEU A 177 2.34 6.80 -20.23
N HIS A 178 2.41 6.61 -21.55
CA HIS A 178 2.03 7.62 -22.54
C HIS A 178 0.51 7.78 -22.64
N GLU A 179 -0.25 6.67 -22.63
CA GLU A 179 -1.72 6.68 -22.65
C GLU A 179 -2.33 7.21 -21.34
N LEU A 180 -1.66 7.04 -20.20
CA LEU A 180 -2.05 7.68 -18.93
C LEU A 180 -1.73 9.19 -18.90
N ARG A 181 -0.78 9.67 -19.71
CA ARG A 181 -0.38 11.08 -19.76
C ARG A 181 -1.27 11.93 -20.67
N ASN A 182 -1.87 11.34 -21.69
CA ASN A 182 -2.70 12.03 -22.67
C ASN A 182 -4.00 11.23 -22.91
N PRO A 183 -5.12 11.59 -22.24
CA PRO A 183 -6.43 11.00 -22.48
C PRO A 183 -7.01 11.35 -23.85
#